data_AF-A0A7C3XIN0-F1
#
_entry.id   AF-A0A7C3XIN0-F1
#
_cell.length_a   1.000
_cell.length_b   1.000
_cell.length_c   1.000
_cell.angle_alpha   90.00
_cell.angle_beta   90.00
_cell.angle_gamma   90.00
#
_symmetry.space_group_name_H-M   'P 1'
#
loop_
_entity.id
_entity.type
_entity.pdbx_description
1 polymer ?
#
loop_
_entity_poly.entity_id
_entity_poly.type
_entity_poly.pdbx_seq_one_letter_code
_entity_poly.pdbx_strand_id
1 'polypeptide(L)'
;VSGNIVSWVKKAQPDTSYASFRQYLNTVFMYCGTYSLSKELKAKAFKDIAGGDVLITGGFPGHAMLVVDVAINPATKQKMFMLAQSYMPAQEIHIVKNLNNMAISPWYEIPQNGVIETPEWTFSTENLKGF
;
A
#
# COMPACT_ATOMS: atom_id res chain seq x y z
N VAL A 1 13.82 -19.10 15.29
CA VAL A 1 12.74 -18.13 15.59
C VAL A 1 11.97 -18.68 16.78
N SER A 2 11.78 -17.87 17.82
CA SER A 2 10.96 -18.23 18.99
C SER A 2 9.94 -17.11 19.22
N GLY A 3 8.67 -17.34 18.85
CA GLY A 3 7.67 -16.28 18.76
C GLY A 3 8.12 -15.14 17.84
N ASN A 4 8.13 -13.91 18.35
CA ASN A 4 8.58 -12.71 17.63
C ASN A 4 10.07 -12.40 17.82
N ILE A 5 10.84 -13.30 18.43
CA ILE A 5 12.29 -13.12 18.68
C ILE A 5 13.08 -13.88 17.61
N VAL A 6 13.92 -13.13 16.89
CA VAL A 6 14.78 -13.65 15.82
C VAL A 6 16.25 -13.45 16.21
N SER A 7 17.05 -14.50 16.10
CA SER A 7 18.51 -14.46 16.24
C SER A 7 19.16 -14.90 14.94
N TRP A 8 20.12 -14.10 14.46
CA TRP A 8 20.91 -14.41 13.28
C TRP A 8 22.19 -15.14 13.69
N VAL A 9 22.41 -16.33 13.12
CA VAL A 9 23.61 -17.13 13.38
C VAL A 9 24.31 -17.36 12.06
N LYS A 10 25.60 -16.99 11.97
CA LYS A 10 26.42 -17.24 10.77
C LYS A 10 26.63 -18.74 10.61
N LYS A 11 26.06 -19.33 9.56
CA LYS A 11 26.16 -20.77 9.26
C LYS A 11 27.01 -21.11 8.02
N ALA A 12 27.33 -20.12 7.19
CA ALA A 12 28.06 -20.31 5.94
C ALA A 12 28.91 -19.08 5.59
N GLN A 13 29.77 -19.23 4.58
CA GLN A 13 30.44 -18.10 3.94
C GLN A 13 29.43 -17.30 3.08
N PRO A 14 29.72 -16.01 2.78
CA PRO A 14 28.86 -15.21 1.91
C PRO A 14 28.63 -15.88 0.56
N ASP A 15 27.37 -15.90 0.10
CA ASP A 15 26.96 -16.40 -1.21
C ASP A 15 26.15 -15.33 -1.94
N THR A 16 26.69 -14.85 -3.06
CA THR A 16 26.08 -13.83 -3.92
C THR A 16 25.33 -14.42 -5.11
N SER A 17 25.07 -15.73 -5.12
CA SER A 17 24.30 -16.40 -6.16
C SER A 17 22.83 -15.94 -6.16
N TYR A 18 22.20 -16.00 -7.34
CA TYR A 18 20.76 -15.74 -7.47
C TYR A 18 19.90 -16.68 -6.61
N ALA A 19 20.34 -17.94 -6.44
CA ALA A 19 19.64 -18.92 -5.61
C ALA A 19 19.60 -18.49 -4.14
N SER A 20 20.74 -18.06 -3.58
CA SER A 20 20.84 -17.48 -2.24
C SER A 20 19.94 -16.24 -2.11
N PHE A 21 19.99 -15.33 -3.09
CA PHE A 21 19.12 -14.15 -3.12
C PHE A 21 17.63 -14.50 -3.14
N ARG A 22 17.19 -15.49 -3.94
CA ARG A 22 15.78 -15.92 -3.93
C ARG A 22 15.36 -16.55 -2.62
N GLN A 23 16.22 -17.34 -1.98
CA GLN A 23 15.90 -17.93 -0.68
C GLN A 23 15.75 -16.85 0.39
N TYR A 24 16.61 -15.82 0.36
CA TYR A 24 16.45 -14.63 1.19
C TYR A 24 15.11 -13.94 0.93
N LEU A 25 14.76 -13.64 -0.33
CA LEU A 25 13.49 -13.00 -0.66
C LEU A 25 12.27 -13.83 -0.26
N ASN A 26 12.32 -15.17 -0.36
CA ASN A 26 11.24 -16.04 0.12
C ASN A 26 11.01 -15.86 1.62
N THR A 27 12.09 -15.73 2.39
CA THR A 27 12.01 -15.47 3.84
C THR A 27 11.41 -14.11 4.12
N VAL A 28 11.85 -13.06 3.41
CA VAL A 28 11.33 -11.70 3.56
C VAL A 28 9.84 -11.66 3.22
N PHE A 29 9.44 -12.14 2.04
CA PHE A 29 8.04 -12.09 1.58
C PHE A 29 7.08 -12.95 2.40
N MET A 30 7.57 -13.96 3.11
CA MET A 30 6.74 -14.75 4.04
C MET A 30 6.24 -13.91 5.25
N TYR A 31 6.98 -12.87 5.64
CA TYR A 31 6.65 -12.03 6.80
C TYR A 31 6.27 -10.58 6.43
N CYS A 32 6.44 -10.19 5.17
CA CYS A 32 5.98 -8.90 4.65
C CYS A 32 4.50 -8.98 4.27
N GLY A 33 3.66 -8.32 5.05
CA GLY A 33 2.22 -8.20 4.78
C GLY A 33 1.68 -6.89 5.31
N THR A 34 0.38 -6.65 5.13
CA THR A 34 -0.27 -5.40 5.58
C THR A 34 -0.12 -5.17 7.09
N TYR A 35 -0.11 -6.23 7.90
CA TYR A 35 0.13 -6.14 9.34
C TYR A 35 1.49 -5.51 9.67
N SER A 36 2.59 -6.04 9.12
CA SER A 36 3.94 -5.51 9.36
C SER A 36 4.12 -4.14 8.70
N LEU A 37 3.74 -4.00 7.42
CA LEU A 37 3.88 -2.75 6.68
C LEU A 37 3.14 -1.59 7.34
N SER A 38 1.93 -1.81 7.86
CA SER A 38 1.16 -0.76 8.53
C SER A 38 1.83 -0.21 9.79
N LYS A 39 2.76 -0.95 10.41
CA LYS A 39 3.51 -0.50 11.60
C LYS A 39 4.79 0.24 11.23
N GLU A 40 5.37 -0.06 10.07
CA GLU A 40 6.58 0.60 9.57
C GLU A 40 6.27 1.97 8.94
N LEU A 41 5.08 2.13 8.32
CA LEU A 41 4.67 3.39 7.72
C LEU A 41 4.14 4.39 8.76
N LYS A 42 4.41 5.68 8.52
CA LYS A 42 3.95 6.80 9.34
C LYS A 42 2.58 7.29 8.88
N ALA A 43 1.69 7.58 9.82
CA ALA A 43 0.41 8.20 9.52
C ALA A 43 0.62 9.57 8.85
N LYS A 44 -0.23 9.90 7.88
CA LYS A 44 -0.15 11.14 7.12
C LYS A 44 -1.52 11.79 7.03
N ALA A 45 -1.58 13.12 7.14
CA ALA A 45 -2.84 13.83 6.92
C ALA A 45 -3.24 13.75 5.45
N PHE A 46 -4.51 13.46 5.17
CA PHE A 46 -4.97 13.20 3.81
C PHE A 46 -4.83 14.41 2.86
N LYS A 47 -4.86 15.63 3.40
CA LYS A 47 -4.56 16.85 2.65
C LYS A 47 -3.15 16.86 2.05
N ASP A 48 -2.21 16.13 2.65
CA ASP A 48 -0.81 16.06 2.26
C ASP A 48 -0.52 14.86 1.35
N ILE A 49 -1.56 14.15 0.88
CA ILE A 49 -1.46 13.02 -0.05
C ILE A 49 -0.56 13.34 -1.25
N ALA A 50 0.29 12.37 -1.59
CA ALA A 50 1.26 12.40 -2.67
C ALA A 50 1.42 11.00 -3.28
N GLY A 51 1.96 10.95 -4.50
CA GLY A 51 2.39 9.68 -5.11
C GLY A 51 3.41 8.97 -4.21
N GLY A 52 3.25 7.66 -4.03
CA GLY A 52 4.05 6.82 -3.15
C GLY A 52 3.45 6.60 -1.76
N ASP A 53 2.42 7.36 -1.36
CA ASP A 53 1.67 7.07 -0.13
C ASP A 53 0.83 5.78 -0.30
N VAL A 54 0.44 5.17 0.81
CA VAL A 54 -0.31 3.90 0.85
C VAL A 54 -1.58 4.08 1.69
N LEU A 55 -2.73 3.71 1.13
CA LEU A 55 -3.93 3.45 1.91
C LEU A 55 -3.82 2.03 2.48
N ILE A 56 -3.74 1.89 3.79
CA ILE A 56 -3.44 0.60 4.41
C ILE A 56 -4.26 0.33 5.68
N THR A 57 -4.90 -0.84 5.69
CA THR A 57 -5.48 -1.46 6.88
C THR A 57 -4.63 -2.69 7.22
N GLY A 58 -3.88 -2.63 8.32
CA GLY A 58 -3.07 -3.76 8.78
C GLY A 58 -3.92 -4.85 9.44
N GLY A 59 -3.64 -6.12 9.16
CA GLY A 59 -4.36 -7.24 9.78
C GLY A 59 -4.39 -8.51 8.93
N PHE A 60 -5.23 -9.45 9.36
CA PHE A 60 -5.53 -10.72 8.67
C PHE A 60 -7.06 -10.97 8.76
N PRO A 61 -7.87 -10.47 7.81
CA PRO A 61 -7.47 -9.80 6.57
C PRO A 61 -7.02 -8.35 6.80
N GLY A 62 -6.22 -7.86 5.88
CA GLY A 62 -5.88 -6.45 5.76
C GLY A 62 -5.68 -6.13 4.28
N HIS A 63 -5.72 -4.85 3.91
CA HIS A 63 -5.62 -4.44 2.51
C HIS A 63 -4.70 -3.24 2.34
N ALA A 64 -4.11 -3.11 1.16
CA ALA A 64 -3.26 -1.99 0.81
C ALA A 64 -3.47 -1.56 -0.64
N MET A 65 -3.55 -0.25 -0.87
CA MET A 65 -3.53 0.36 -2.20
C MET A 65 -2.48 1.46 -2.25
N LEU A 66 -1.74 1.53 -3.35
CA LEU A 66 -0.72 2.54 -3.58
C LEU A 66 -1.35 3.76 -4.25
N VAL A 67 -1.06 4.95 -3.73
CA VAL A 67 -1.31 6.21 -4.44
C VAL A 67 -0.25 6.34 -5.52
N VAL A 68 -0.64 6.21 -6.78
CA VAL A 68 0.32 6.26 -7.90
C VAL A 68 0.53 7.66 -8.43
N ASP A 69 -0.47 8.54 -8.32
CA ASP A 69 -0.37 9.93 -8.74
C ASP A 69 -1.39 10.83 -8.02
N VAL A 70 -1.11 12.13 -7.97
CA VAL A 70 -1.98 13.17 -7.40
C VAL A 70 -2.01 14.38 -8.34
N ALA A 71 -3.19 14.68 -8.89
CA ALA A 71 -3.44 15.86 -9.69
C ALA A 71 -3.96 17.03 -8.83
N ILE A 72 -3.59 18.27 -9.18
CA ILE A 72 -4.07 19.48 -8.49
C ILE A 72 -4.72 20.40 -9.52
N ASN A 73 -5.99 20.77 -9.28
CA ASN A 73 -6.65 21.79 -10.08
C ASN A 73 -5.95 23.16 -9.85
N PRO A 74 -5.45 23.84 -10.89
CA PRO A 74 -4.67 25.06 -10.73
C PRO A 74 -5.47 26.23 -10.14
N ALA A 75 -6.77 26.30 -10.41
CA ALA A 75 -7.66 27.36 -9.97
C ALA A 75 -8.23 27.10 -8.57
N THR A 76 -8.79 25.90 -8.32
CA THR A 76 -9.47 25.59 -7.06
C THR A 76 -8.55 24.98 -6.00
N LYS A 77 -7.35 24.54 -6.40
CA LYS A 77 -6.41 23.75 -5.59
C LYS A 77 -6.96 22.42 -5.08
N GLN A 78 -8.10 21.96 -5.61
CA GLN A 78 -8.63 20.63 -5.31
C GLN A 78 -7.68 19.55 -5.81
N LYS A 79 -7.48 18.54 -4.98
CA LYS A 79 -6.66 17.37 -5.31
C LYS A 79 -7.54 16.24 -5.82
N MET A 80 -7.01 15.46 -6.75
CA MET A 80 -7.50 14.14 -7.10
C MET A 80 -6.34 13.17 -7.06
N PHE A 81 -6.61 11.88 -6.84
CA PHE A 81 -5.58 10.86 -6.75
C PHE A 81 -5.99 9.60 -7.49
N MET A 82 -5.01 8.80 -7.88
CA MET A 82 -5.22 7.52 -8.55
C MET A 82 -4.61 6.41 -7.70
N LEU A 83 -5.27 5.27 -7.67
CA LEU A 83 -4.89 4.12 -6.87
C LEU A 83 -4.46 2.96 -7.76
N ALA A 84 -3.47 2.19 -7.30
CA ALA A 84 -3.13 0.90 -7.85
C ALA A 84 -3.16 -0.17 -6.76
N GLN A 85 -3.54 -1.38 -7.15
CA GLN A 85 -3.51 -2.53 -6.27
C GLN A 85 -3.11 -3.80 -7.02
N SER A 86 -2.74 -4.82 -6.25
CA SER A 86 -2.80 -6.22 -6.64
C SER A 86 -3.85 -6.90 -5.74
N TYR A 87 -4.23 -8.13 -6.05
CA TYR A 87 -5.20 -8.89 -5.26
C TYR A 87 -4.58 -10.15 -4.66
N MET A 88 -5.36 -10.84 -3.81
CA MET A 88 -5.03 -12.17 -3.30
C MET A 88 -5.97 -13.21 -3.95
N PRO A 89 -5.45 -14.24 -4.65
CA PRO A 89 -4.03 -14.53 -4.90
C PRO A 89 -3.35 -13.46 -5.77
N ALA A 90 -2.02 -13.34 -5.66
CA ALA A 90 -1.23 -12.30 -6.33
C ALA A 90 -1.58 -12.17 -7.82
N GLN A 91 -2.13 -11.01 -8.18
CA GLN A 91 -2.48 -10.64 -9.56
C GLN A 91 -1.52 -9.57 -10.09
N GLU A 92 -1.60 -9.28 -11.38
CA GLU A 92 -0.94 -8.12 -11.96
C GLU A 92 -1.40 -6.84 -11.26
N ILE A 93 -0.44 -5.94 -11.04
CA ILE A 93 -0.75 -4.61 -10.51
C ILE A 93 -1.57 -3.87 -11.56
N HIS A 94 -2.72 -3.35 -11.15
CA HIS A 94 -3.61 -2.60 -12.02
C HIS A 94 -4.06 -1.31 -11.37
N ILE A 95 -4.46 -0.35 -12.20
CA ILE A 95 -5.12 0.88 -11.76
C ILE A 95 -6.55 0.56 -11.35
N VAL A 96 -6.95 1.03 -10.17
CA VAL A 96 -8.28 0.78 -9.60
C VAL A 96 -9.29 1.70 -10.25
N LYS A 97 -10.40 1.12 -10.72
CA LYS A 97 -11.52 1.89 -11.28
C LYS A 97 -12.30 2.59 -10.17
N ASN A 98 -12.52 3.90 -10.34
CA ASN A 98 -13.53 4.60 -9.56
C ASN A 98 -14.92 4.24 -10.10
N LEU A 99 -15.66 3.42 -9.35
CA LEU A 99 -17.03 3.00 -9.70
C LEU A 99 -18.09 3.99 -9.24
N ASN A 100 -17.75 4.88 -8.31
CA ASN A 100 -18.67 5.90 -7.78
C ASN A 100 -18.82 7.09 -8.73
N ASN A 101 -17.79 7.37 -9.53
CA ASN A 101 -17.85 8.41 -10.55
C ASN A 101 -17.08 7.99 -11.82
N MET A 102 -17.82 7.40 -12.76
CA MET A 102 -17.28 6.92 -14.03
C MET A 102 -16.74 8.04 -14.93
N ALA A 103 -17.18 9.29 -14.76
CA ALA A 103 -16.75 10.41 -15.61
C ALA A 103 -15.31 10.85 -15.33
N ILE A 104 -14.82 10.63 -14.09
CA ILE A 104 -13.45 10.94 -13.68
C ILE A 104 -12.57 9.70 -13.50
N SER A 105 -13.15 8.49 -13.62
CA SER A 105 -12.43 7.24 -13.47
C SER A 105 -11.19 7.19 -14.40
N PRO A 106 -10.01 6.81 -13.89
CA PRO A 106 -9.74 6.14 -12.62
C PRO A 106 -9.43 7.08 -11.43
N TRP A 107 -9.65 8.38 -11.56
CA TRP A 107 -9.35 9.35 -10.51
C TRP A 107 -10.39 9.35 -9.39
N TYR A 108 -9.93 9.63 -8.18
CA TYR A 108 -10.72 9.82 -6.97
C TYR A 108 -10.53 11.24 -6.46
N GLU A 109 -11.64 11.87 -6.05
CA GLU A 109 -11.59 13.15 -5.34
C GLU A 109 -11.27 12.93 -3.86
N ILE A 110 -10.74 13.95 -3.19
CA ILE A 110 -10.57 13.91 -1.73
C ILE A 110 -11.97 13.82 -1.08
N PRO A 111 -12.26 12.77 -0.29
CA PRO A 111 -13.59 12.58 0.27
C PRO A 111 -13.88 13.62 1.36
N GLN A 112 -15.06 14.23 1.32
CA GLN A 112 -15.50 15.16 2.37
C GLN A 112 -16.01 14.43 3.61
N ASN A 113 -16.58 13.23 3.44
CA ASN A 113 -17.09 12.39 4.52
C ASN A 113 -16.00 11.50 5.17
N GLY A 114 -14.75 11.61 4.71
CA GLY A 114 -13.63 10.83 5.22
C GLY A 114 -13.60 9.37 4.75
N VAL A 115 -14.50 8.95 3.85
CA VAL A 115 -14.60 7.55 3.37
C VAL A 115 -14.11 7.45 1.93
N ILE A 116 -13.23 6.50 1.66
CA ILE A 116 -12.74 6.16 0.32
C ILE A 116 -13.29 4.78 -0.03
N GLU A 117 -14.31 4.74 -0.86
CA GLU A 117 -14.87 3.49 -1.38
C GLU A 117 -14.12 3.09 -2.64
N THR A 118 -13.65 1.85 -2.65
CA THR A 118 -13.06 1.22 -3.84
C THR A 118 -13.84 -0.08 -4.13
N PRO A 119 -13.66 -0.70 -5.30
CA PRO A 119 -14.43 -1.88 -5.68
C PRO A 119 -14.41 -3.02 -4.66
N GLU A 120 -13.31 -3.19 -3.92
CA GLU A 120 -13.09 -4.37 -3.07
C GLU A 120 -12.86 -4.03 -1.60
N TRP A 121 -12.51 -2.77 -1.29
CA TRP A 121 -12.18 -2.36 0.07
C TRP A 121 -12.59 -0.91 0.35
N THR A 122 -13.10 -0.65 1.54
CA THR A 122 -13.40 0.71 1.98
C THR A 122 -12.34 1.16 2.97
N PHE A 123 -11.73 2.31 2.71
CA PHE A 123 -10.78 2.96 3.61
C PHE A 123 -11.42 4.20 4.24
N SER A 124 -10.83 4.65 5.35
CA SER A 124 -11.01 6.01 5.84
C SER A 124 -9.78 6.86 5.52
N THR A 125 -9.92 8.19 5.60
CA THR A 125 -8.79 9.12 5.45
C THR A 125 -7.67 8.90 6.47
N GLU A 126 -7.96 8.21 7.58
CA GLU A 126 -6.97 7.85 8.61
C GLU A 126 -6.08 6.68 8.18
N ASN A 127 -6.45 5.94 7.13
CA ASN A 127 -5.65 4.83 6.61
C ASN A 127 -4.50 5.29 5.72
N LEU A 128 -4.34 6.60 5.45
CA LEU A 128 -3.22 7.11 4.66
C LEU A 128 -1.93 7.09 5.46
N LYS A 129 -0.92 6.40 4.92
CA LYS A 129 0.42 6.35 5.48
C LYS A 129 1.50 6.55 4.41
N GLY A 130 2.69 6.99 4.84
CA GLY A 130 3.86 7.18 3.99
C GLY A 130 5.16 6.83 4.72
N PHE A 131 6.29 6.96 4.04
CA PHE A 131 7.64 6.67 4.58
C PHE A 131 8.23 7.85 5.38
#